data_AF-A0A534IGQ6-F1
#
_entry.id   AF-A0A534IGQ6-F1
#
_cell.length_a   1.000
_cell.length_b   1.000
_cell.length_c   1.000
_cell.angle_alpha   90.00
_cell.angle_beta   90.00
_cell.angle_gamma   90.00
#
_symmetry.space_group_name_H-M   'P 1'
#
loop_
_entity.id
_entity.type
_entity.pdbx_description
1 polymer ?
#
loop_
_entity_poly.entity_id
_entity_poly.type
_entity_poly.pdbx_seq_one_letter_code
_entity_poly.pdbx_strand_id
1 'polypeptide(L)'
;MGDLDALLASAQSHLVVARFAEAKADADAAFLLDPGDSRVRELYQNVYLAHGIRLVGEARERRRREIELRGKAGEPFEDTEDVRGLFQEAVDAFERVLAVNANNPKAWSLKAQALFRADRANREAAVAAYDNALKALDASVPEGPLRDVGRRNLSRDRRRIEARCPRCDDTGFCPECTGSGWRVTLGFRRKCETCLGHGICKRCGVL
;
A
#
# COMPACT_ATOMS: atom_id res chain seq x y z
N MET A 1 4.10 19.25 -29.29
CA MET A 1 3.12 19.91 -28.39
C MET A 1 1.73 19.32 -28.54
N GLY A 2 1.13 19.25 -29.74
CA GLY A 2 -0.22 18.69 -29.93
C GLY A 2 -0.43 17.27 -29.38
N ASP A 3 0.48 16.34 -29.66
CA ASP A 3 0.35 14.94 -29.20
C ASP A 3 0.46 14.81 -27.67
N LEU A 4 1.32 15.61 -27.06
CA LEU A 4 1.50 15.61 -25.60
C LEU A 4 0.25 16.15 -24.89
N ASP A 5 -0.26 17.29 -25.34
CA ASP A 5 -1.47 17.89 -24.75
C ASP A 5 -2.69 16.98 -24.95
N ALA A 6 -2.77 16.26 -26.08
CA ALA A 6 -3.80 15.26 -26.32
C ALA A 6 -3.73 14.08 -25.34
N LEU A 7 -2.53 13.56 -25.06
CA LEU A 7 -2.33 12.49 -24.08
C LEU A 7 -2.69 12.94 -22.65
N LEU A 8 -2.29 14.16 -22.26
CA LEU A 8 -2.63 14.70 -20.94
C LEU A 8 -4.15 14.87 -20.77
N ALA A 9 -4.84 15.38 -21.79
CA ALA A 9 -6.30 15.51 -21.78
C ALA A 9 -7.01 14.15 -21.76
N SER A 10 -6.53 13.19 -22.56
CA SER A 10 -7.01 11.81 -22.58
C SER A 10 -6.87 11.15 -21.20
N ALA A 11 -5.69 11.25 -20.60
CA ALA A 11 -5.41 10.67 -19.28
C ALA A 11 -6.36 11.25 -18.22
N GLN A 12 -6.57 12.57 -18.22
CA GLN A 12 -7.51 13.22 -17.31
C GLN A 12 -8.93 12.71 -17.50
N SER A 13 -9.40 12.57 -18.75
CA SER A 13 -10.71 12.01 -19.05
C SER A 13 -10.85 10.58 -18.52
N HIS A 14 -9.85 9.73 -18.76
CA HIS A 14 -9.82 8.36 -18.26
C HIS A 14 -9.85 8.30 -16.72
N LEU A 15 -9.13 9.18 -16.03
CA LEU A 15 -9.17 9.28 -14.56
C LEU A 15 -10.55 9.66 -14.03
N VAL A 16 -11.25 10.60 -14.68
CA VAL A 16 -12.60 11.03 -14.29
C VAL A 16 -13.60 9.86 -14.36
N VAL A 17 -13.47 8.98 -15.35
CA VAL A 17 -14.34 7.80 -15.51
C VAL A 17 -13.76 6.52 -14.90
N ALA A 18 -12.72 6.63 -14.06
CA ALA A 18 -12.06 5.52 -13.37
C ALA A 18 -11.47 4.42 -14.30
N ARG A 19 -11.11 4.78 -15.53
CA ARG A 19 -10.37 3.93 -16.49
C ARG A 19 -8.87 3.99 -16.21
N PHE A 20 -8.46 3.37 -15.11
CA PHE A 20 -7.09 3.48 -14.61
C PHE A 20 -6.03 2.84 -15.52
N ALA A 21 -6.38 1.79 -16.26
CA ALA A 21 -5.44 1.11 -17.15
C ALA A 21 -5.09 2.02 -18.35
N GLU A 22 -6.10 2.64 -18.93
CA GLU A 22 -5.96 3.58 -20.04
C GLU A 22 -5.29 4.87 -19.59
N ALA A 23 -5.65 5.42 -18.43
CA ALA A 23 -4.95 6.58 -17.84
C ALA A 23 -3.46 6.30 -17.61
N LYS A 24 -3.10 5.07 -17.20
CA LYS A 24 -1.71 4.63 -17.07
C LYS A 24 -1.02 4.52 -18.41
N ALA A 25 -1.68 3.96 -19.42
CA ALA A 25 -1.12 3.88 -20.77
C ALA A 25 -0.83 5.27 -21.34
N ASP A 26 -1.75 6.22 -21.16
CA ASP A 26 -1.57 7.61 -21.57
C ASP A 26 -0.41 8.28 -20.81
N ALA A 27 -0.31 8.04 -19.50
CA ALA A 27 0.80 8.55 -18.68
C ALA A 27 2.15 7.97 -19.10
N ASP A 28 2.21 6.66 -19.41
CA ASP A 28 3.41 6.00 -19.91
C ASP A 28 3.81 6.56 -21.28
N ALA A 29 2.85 6.75 -22.19
CA ALA A 29 3.08 7.35 -23.50
C ALA A 29 3.56 8.81 -23.39
N ALA A 30 2.93 9.61 -22.54
CA ALA A 30 3.35 11.00 -22.31
C ALA A 30 4.77 11.07 -21.73
N PHE A 31 5.11 10.16 -20.81
CA PHE A 31 6.45 10.07 -20.21
C PHE A 31 7.53 9.67 -21.21
N LEU A 32 7.20 8.85 -22.22
CA LEU A 32 8.11 8.53 -23.31
C LEU A 32 8.37 9.72 -24.25
N LEU A 33 7.38 10.59 -24.45
CA LEU A 33 7.52 11.77 -25.31
C LEU A 33 8.35 12.87 -24.66
N ASP A 34 8.07 13.19 -23.40
CA ASP A 34 8.80 14.22 -22.66
C ASP A 34 8.81 13.92 -21.14
N PRO A 35 9.83 13.20 -20.63
CA PRO A 35 9.96 12.93 -19.20
C PRO A 35 10.39 14.16 -18.38
N GLY A 36 10.76 15.27 -19.04
CA GLY A 36 11.15 16.52 -18.42
C GLY A 36 9.99 17.45 -18.09
N ASP A 37 8.88 17.37 -18.84
CA ASP A 37 7.68 18.19 -18.63
C ASP A 37 7.07 17.94 -17.24
N SER A 38 6.85 19.01 -16.49
CA SER A 38 6.37 18.95 -15.10
C SER A 38 4.96 18.34 -14.99
N ARG A 39 4.08 18.60 -15.98
CA ARG A 39 2.71 18.06 -16.03
C ARG A 39 2.74 16.55 -16.28
N VAL A 40 3.66 16.10 -17.13
CA VAL A 40 3.87 14.67 -17.39
C VAL A 40 4.35 13.96 -16.14
N ARG A 41 5.37 14.52 -15.48
CA ARG A 41 5.90 13.96 -14.23
C ARG A 41 4.83 13.93 -13.13
N GLU A 42 3.98 14.95 -13.06
CA GLU A 42 2.84 15.01 -12.14
C GLU A 42 1.78 13.93 -12.44
N LEU A 43 1.35 13.80 -13.69
CA LEU A 43 0.43 12.74 -14.10
C LEU A 43 1.02 11.36 -13.78
N TYR A 44 2.28 11.13 -14.17
CA TYR A 44 2.98 9.86 -13.99
C TYR A 44 3.04 9.45 -12.52
N GLN A 45 3.51 10.34 -11.63
CA GLN A 45 3.59 10.03 -10.20
C GLN A 45 2.20 9.75 -9.61
N ASN A 46 1.17 10.49 -10.00
CA ASN A 46 -0.19 10.33 -9.47
C ASN A 46 -0.80 8.99 -9.90
N VAL A 47 -0.65 8.63 -11.17
CA VAL A 47 -1.18 7.38 -11.71
C VAL A 47 -0.48 6.17 -11.10
N TYR A 48 0.85 6.18 -11.01
CA TYR A 48 1.58 5.07 -10.40
C TYR A 48 1.37 4.95 -8.89
N LEU A 49 1.22 6.07 -8.17
CA LEU A 49 0.86 6.05 -6.75
C LEU A 49 -0.53 5.40 -6.55
N ALA A 50 -1.52 5.79 -7.37
CA ALA A 50 -2.85 5.20 -7.34
C ALA A 50 -2.84 3.71 -7.72
N HIS A 51 -2.07 3.34 -8.75
CA HIS A 51 -1.90 1.96 -9.19
C HIS A 51 -1.31 1.07 -8.09
N GLY A 52 -0.24 1.52 -7.43
CA GLY A 52 0.37 0.80 -6.30
C GLY A 52 -0.59 0.64 -5.12
N ILE A 53 -1.38 1.67 -4.78
CA ILE A 53 -2.40 1.58 -3.72
C ILE A 53 -3.48 0.55 -4.08
N ARG A 54 -3.92 0.52 -5.35
CA ARG A 54 -4.90 -0.46 -5.84
C ARG A 54 -4.37 -1.89 -5.73
N LEU A 55 -3.13 -2.13 -6.14
CA LEU A 55 -2.46 -3.43 -6.03
C LEU A 55 -2.35 -3.89 -4.57
N VAL A 56 -1.98 -3.00 -3.64
CA VAL A 56 -1.97 -3.31 -2.20
C VAL A 56 -3.37 -3.68 -1.71
N GLY A 57 -4.41 -2.97 -2.13
CA GLY A 57 -5.79 -3.27 -1.78
C GLY A 57 -6.24 -4.63 -2.29
N GLU A 58 -5.94 -4.93 -3.56
CA GLU A 58 -6.23 -6.22 -4.20
C GLU A 58 -5.53 -7.38 -3.50
N ALA A 59 -4.22 -7.24 -3.23
CA ALA A 59 -3.41 -8.23 -2.54
C ALA A 59 -3.96 -8.51 -1.13
N ARG A 60 -4.33 -7.46 -0.38
CA ARG A 60 -4.94 -7.59 0.96
C ARG A 60 -6.28 -8.31 0.92
N GLU A 61 -7.12 -8.01 -0.06
CA GLU A 61 -8.42 -8.66 -0.20
C GLU A 61 -8.27 -10.14 -0.58
N ARG A 62 -7.35 -10.46 -1.50
CA ARG A 62 -7.04 -11.85 -1.85
C ARG A 62 -6.50 -12.62 -0.64
N ARG A 63 -5.51 -12.06 0.08
CA ARG A 63 -5.01 -12.59 1.35
C ARG A 63 -6.15 -12.87 2.34
N ARG A 64 -7.05 -11.91 2.53
CA ARG A 64 -8.18 -12.04 3.46
C ARG A 64 -9.05 -13.26 3.11
N ARG A 65 -9.35 -13.44 1.83
CA ARG A 65 -10.13 -14.58 1.34
C ARG A 65 -9.41 -15.90 1.55
N GLU A 66 -8.10 -15.95 1.32
CA GLU A 66 -7.29 -17.16 1.58
C GLU A 66 -7.31 -17.55 3.06
N ILE A 67 -7.17 -16.57 3.97
CA ILE A 67 -7.26 -16.79 5.42
C ILE A 67 -8.66 -17.29 5.81
N GLU A 68 -9.70 -16.68 5.25
CA GLU A 68 -11.10 -17.08 5.49
C GLU A 68 -11.37 -18.51 5.02
N LEU A 69 -10.95 -18.88 3.80
CA LEU A 69 -11.11 -20.22 3.24
C LEU A 69 -10.37 -21.30 4.04
N ARG A 70 -9.22 -20.96 4.62
CA ARG A 70 -8.47 -21.89 5.48
C ARG A 70 -9.21 -22.22 6.77
N GLY A 71 -10.09 -21.34 7.25
CA GLY A 71 -10.99 -21.59 8.38
C GLY A 71 -10.31 -21.81 9.74
N LYS A 72 -9.00 -21.54 9.87
CA LYS A 72 -8.22 -21.81 11.08
C LYS A 72 -7.61 -20.53 11.65
N ALA A 73 -8.34 -19.95 12.60
CA ALA A 73 -7.91 -18.82 13.39
C ALA A 73 -6.61 -19.11 14.17
N GLY A 74 -5.58 -18.28 14.02
CA GLY A 74 -4.38 -18.29 14.87
C GLY A 74 -3.26 -19.25 14.46
N GLU A 75 -3.41 -20.03 13.38
CA GLU A 75 -2.28 -20.76 12.79
C GLU A 75 -1.37 -19.82 11.99
N PRO A 76 -0.05 -20.11 11.88
CA PRO A 76 0.82 -19.42 10.97
C PRO A 76 0.28 -19.44 9.55
N PHE A 77 0.27 -18.26 8.92
CA PHE A 77 -0.26 -18.08 7.57
C PHE A 77 0.86 -17.54 6.69
N GLU A 78 1.16 -18.27 5.63
CA GLU A 78 2.03 -17.81 4.55
C GLU A 78 1.18 -17.44 3.35
N ASP A 79 1.53 -16.33 2.70
CA ASP A 79 0.84 -15.89 1.50
C ASP A 79 1.10 -16.85 0.34
N THR A 80 0.19 -16.90 -0.62
CA THR A 80 0.45 -17.54 -1.91
C THR A 80 1.46 -16.74 -2.72
N GLU A 81 2.06 -17.38 -3.74
CA GLU A 81 2.90 -16.70 -4.73
C GLU A 81 2.16 -15.52 -5.36
N ASP A 82 0.88 -15.71 -5.70
CA ASP A 82 0.02 -14.69 -6.31
C ASP A 82 -0.13 -13.45 -5.41
N VAL A 83 -0.37 -13.65 -4.11
CA VAL A 83 -0.48 -12.52 -3.16
C VAL A 83 0.85 -11.82 -2.97
N ARG A 84 1.96 -12.57 -2.85
CA ARG A 84 3.32 -11.98 -2.77
C ARG A 84 3.65 -11.19 -4.04
N GLY A 85 3.31 -11.74 -5.20
CA GLY A 85 3.49 -11.11 -6.51
C GLY A 85 2.78 -9.77 -6.62
N LEU A 86 1.52 -9.68 -6.19
CA LEU A 86 0.78 -8.41 -6.19
C LEU A 86 1.41 -7.35 -5.27
N PHE A 87 1.96 -7.75 -4.11
CA PHE A 87 2.71 -6.82 -3.26
C PHE A 87 4.01 -6.37 -3.93
N GLN A 88 4.70 -7.26 -4.64
CA GLN A 88 5.91 -6.91 -5.39
C GLN A 88 5.60 -5.96 -6.55
N GLU A 89 4.53 -6.20 -7.31
CA GLU A 89 4.07 -5.26 -8.35
C GLU A 89 3.74 -3.87 -7.76
N ALA A 90 3.18 -3.83 -6.55
CA ALA A 90 2.94 -2.57 -5.85
C ALA A 90 4.26 -1.87 -5.46
N VAL A 91 5.27 -2.62 -5.03
CA VAL A 91 6.63 -2.11 -4.77
C VAL A 91 7.18 -1.45 -6.03
N ASP A 92 7.11 -2.14 -7.17
CA ASP A 92 7.60 -1.64 -8.45
C ASP A 92 6.87 -0.35 -8.86
N ALA A 93 5.55 -0.29 -8.64
CA ALA A 93 4.78 0.93 -8.88
C ALA A 93 5.24 2.12 -8.03
N PHE A 94 5.55 1.90 -6.75
CA PHE A 94 6.10 2.96 -5.89
C PHE A 94 7.54 3.33 -6.27
N GLU A 95 8.33 2.41 -6.79
CA GLU A 95 9.65 2.71 -7.35
C GLU A 95 9.56 3.64 -8.57
N ARG A 96 8.58 3.45 -9.44
CA ARG A 96 8.30 4.37 -10.56
C ARG A 96 7.99 5.79 -10.07
N VAL A 97 7.23 5.93 -8.98
CA VAL A 97 6.98 7.24 -8.34
C VAL A 97 8.29 7.85 -7.81
N LEU A 98 9.09 7.05 -7.11
CA LEU A 98 10.34 7.50 -6.50
C LEU A 98 11.44 7.85 -7.51
N ALA A 99 11.42 7.25 -8.70
CA ALA A 99 12.30 7.61 -9.80
C ALA A 99 12.05 9.03 -10.33
N VAL A 100 10.80 9.50 -10.26
CA VAL A 100 10.41 10.85 -10.68
C VAL A 100 10.51 11.84 -9.52
N ASN A 101 10.18 11.40 -8.31
CA ASN A 101 10.20 12.20 -7.08
C ASN A 101 10.77 11.39 -5.90
N ALA A 102 12.10 11.43 -5.75
CA ALA A 102 12.81 10.69 -4.70
C ALA A 102 12.47 11.16 -3.27
N ASN A 103 12.00 12.40 -3.12
CA ASN A 103 11.62 13.02 -1.85
C ASN A 103 10.12 12.89 -1.58
N ASN A 104 9.48 11.83 -2.06
CA ASN A 104 8.07 11.55 -1.78
C ASN A 104 7.94 10.64 -0.54
N PRO A 105 7.69 11.19 0.67
CA PRO A 105 7.59 10.39 1.89
C PRO A 105 6.41 9.40 1.85
N LYS A 106 5.33 9.74 1.12
CA LYS A 106 4.17 8.88 0.99
C LYS A 106 4.51 7.62 0.18
N ALA A 107 5.18 7.78 -0.97
CA ALA A 107 5.62 6.65 -1.81
C ALA A 107 6.57 5.72 -1.04
N TRP A 108 7.56 6.27 -0.31
CA TRP A 108 8.43 5.48 0.55
C TRP A 108 7.67 4.71 1.63
N SER A 109 6.72 5.35 2.31
CA SER A 109 5.92 4.70 3.37
C SER A 109 5.03 3.58 2.84
N LEU A 110 4.53 3.70 1.60
CA LEU A 110 3.72 2.68 0.95
C LEU A 110 4.59 1.55 0.41
N LYS A 111 5.77 1.86 -0.13
CA LYS A 111 6.79 0.87 -0.51
C LYS A 111 7.19 0.02 0.69
N ALA A 112 7.48 0.63 1.83
CA ALA A 112 7.81 -0.08 3.07
C ALA A 112 6.71 -1.07 3.48
N GLN A 113 5.46 -0.63 3.38
CA GLN A 113 4.29 -1.46 3.66
C GLN A 113 4.15 -2.63 2.68
N ALA A 114 4.35 -2.39 1.39
CA ALA A 114 4.27 -3.42 0.37
C ALA A 114 5.41 -4.44 0.52
N LEU A 115 6.66 -3.99 0.73
CA LEU A 115 7.82 -4.85 1.01
C LEU A 115 7.57 -5.76 2.21
N PHE A 116 7.12 -5.20 3.33
CA PHE A 116 6.80 -5.99 4.52
C PHE A 116 5.73 -7.05 4.26
N ARG A 117 4.77 -6.75 3.38
CA ARG A 117 3.67 -7.68 3.06
C ARG A 117 4.06 -8.71 2.01
N ALA A 118 5.01 -8.40 1.12
CA ALA A 118 5.58 -9.34 0.17
C ALA A 118 6.45 -10.38 0.87
N ASP A 119 7.21 -9.97 1.89
CA ASP A 119 8.02 -10.85 2.73
C ASP A 119 7.95 -10.43 4.20
N ARG A 120 7.10 -11.11 4.98
CA ARG A 120 6.92 -10.85 6.41
C ARG A 120 8.07 -11.40 7.26
N ALA A 121 8.87 -12.31 6.71
CA ALA A 121 10.04 -12.85 7.39
C ALA A 121 11.23 -11.89 7.27
N ASN A 122 11.44 -11.30 6.08
CA ASN A 122 12.50 -10.33 5.82
C ASN A 122 12.04 -8.88 5.99
N ARG A 123 12.29 -8.31 7.17
CA ARG A 123 11.86 -6.95 7.53
C ARG A 123 12.84 -5.86 7.12
N GLU A 124 14.06 -6.21 6.73
CA GLU A 124 15.17 -5.28 6.57
C GLU A 124 14.88 -4.24 5.49
N ALA A 125 14.43 -4.69 4.32
CA ALA A 125 14.07 -3.82 3.21
C ALA A 125 12.90 -2.88 3.56
N ALA A 126 11.92 -3.38 4.31
CA ALA A 126 10.77 -2.59 4.74
C ALA A 126 11.15 -1.52 5.78
N VAL A 127 11.99 -1.87 6.75
CA VAL A 127 12.53 -0.94 7.75
C VAL A 127 13.37 0.15 7.06
N ALA A 128 14.26 -0.23 6.14
CA ALA A 128 15.06 0.71 5.36
C ALA A 128 14.18 1.68 4.53
N ALA A 129 13.09 1.18 3.95
CA ALA A 129 12.15 2.02 3.22
C ALA A 129 11.40 3.02 4.14
N TYR A 130 11.09 2.66 5.38
CA TYR A 130 10.55 3.60 6.37
C TYR A 130 11.59 4.66 6.78
N ASP A 131 12.85 4.29 6.91
CA ASP A 131 13.93 5.25 7.20
C ASP A 131 14.12 6.23 6.04
N ASN A 132 14.01 5.76 4.80
CA ASN A 132 13.96 6.64 3.63
C ASN A 132 12.70 7.51 3.61
N ALA A 133 11.55 7.02 4.08
CA ALA A 133 10.35 7.85 4.22
C ALA A 133 10.56 9.00 5.22
N LEU A 134 11.26 8.76 6.33
CA LEU A 134 11.63 9.78 7.31
C LEU A 134 12.57 10.81 6.69
N LYS A 135 13.62 10.38 5.98
CA LYS A 135 14.55 11.28 5.28
C LYS A 135 13.84 12.12 4.21
N ALA A 136 12.97 11.50 3.42
CA ALA A 136 12.19 12.20 2.40
C ALA A 136 11.24 13.25 3.02
N LEU A 137 10.59 12.91 4.15
CA LEU A 137 9.75 13.83 4.88
C LEU A 137 10.54 15.04 5.39
N ASP A 138 11.74 14.81 5.92
CA ASP A 138 12.61 15.86 6.43
C ASP A 138 13.12 16.78 5.31
N ALA A 139 13.35 16.23 4.11
CA ALA A 139 13.76 16.98 2.93
C ALA A 139 12.63 17.75 2.24
N SER A 140 11.39 17.22 2.25
CA SER A 140 10.28 17.77 1.49
C SER A 140 9.31 18.63 2.30
N VAL A 141 9.32 18.52 3.63
CA VAL A 141 8.39 19.25 4.52
C VAL A 141 9.20 20.15 5.46
N PRO A 142 8.87 21.44 5.59
CA PRO A 142 9.52 22.33 6.54
C PRO A 142 9.30 21.92 8.00
N GLU A 143 10.15 22.43 8.89
CA GLU A 143 9.98 22.21 10.33
C GLU A 143 8.63 22.73 10.83
N GLY A 144 7.97 21.95 11.68
CA GLY A 144 6.72 22.36 12.30
C GLY A 144 5.78 21.19 12.62
N PRO A 145 4.58 21.50 13.14
CA PRO A 145 3.65 20.50 13.67
C PRO A 145 3.30 19.40 12.67
N LEU A 146 3.13 19.74 11.38
CA LEU A 146 2.79 18.78 10.34
C LEU A 146 3.90 17.75 10.14
N ARG A 147 5.16 18.20 10.08
CA ARG A 147 6.32 17.32 9.95
C ARG A 147 6.50 16.43 11.17
N ASP A 148 6.28 16.97 12.37
CA ASP A 148 6.40 16.20 13.61
C ASP A 148 5.33 15.11 13.73
N VAL A 149 4.09 15.40 13.30
CA VAL A 149 3.03 14.38 13.17
C VAL A 149 3.45 13.31 12.17
N GLY A 150 3.97 13.71 11.00
CA GLY A 150 4.48 12.79 9.99
C GLY A 150 5.56 11.85 10.53
N ARG A 151 6.59 12.39 11.21
CA ARG A 151 7.66 11.62 11.83
C ARG A 151 7.16 10.64 12.88
N ARG A 152 6.23 11.08 13.77
CA ARG A 152 5.62 10.20 14.76
C ARG A 152 4.85 9.05 14.12
N ASN A 153 4.10 9.31 13.06
CA ASN A 153 3.35 8.29 12.33
C ASN A 153 4.28 7.27 11.66
N LEU A 154 5.27 7.74 10.90
CA LEU A 154 6.26 6.87 10.23
C LEU A 154 7.05 6.04 11.24
N SER A 155 7.52 6.64 12.33
CA SER A 155 8.25 5.93 13.39
C SER A 155 7.37 4.88 14.07
N ARG A 156 6.09 5.16 14.28
CA ARG A 156 5.13 4.18 14.83
C ARG A 156 4.93 3.03 13.85
N ASP A 157 4.75 3.32 12.56
CA ASP A 157 4.49 2.29 11.56
C ASP A 157 5.72 1.40 11.32
N ARG A 158 6.93 1.98 11.34
CA ARG A 158 8.19 1.23 11.37
C ARG A 158 8.27 0.29 12.57
N ARG A 159 8.06 0.80 13.78
CA ARG A 159 8.09 -0.02 15.02
C ARG A 159 7.11 -1.18 15.00
N ARG A 160 5.95 -1.03 14.36
CA ARG A 160 4.95 -2.11 14.27
C ARG A 160 5.42 -3.31 13.45
N ILE A 161 6.39 -3.13 12.56
CA ILE A 161 6.91 -4.21 11.71
C ILE A 161 8.27 -4.72 12.16
N GLU A 162 8.94 -4.07 13.13
CA GLU A 162 10.25 -4.48 13.66
C GLU A 162 10.21 -5.87 14.33
N ALA A 163 9.06 -6.28 14.86
CA ALA A 163 8.88 -7.57 15.50
C ALA A 163 7.59 -8.25 15.02
N ARG A 164 7.64 -9.58 14.95
CA ARG A 164 6.49 -10.41 14.58
C ARG A 164 5.34 -10.23 15.56
N CYS A 165 4.14 -9.97 15.05
CA CYS A 165 2.95 -9.82 15.87
C CYS A 165 2.53 -11.18 16.45
N PRO A 166 2.47 -11.34 17.79
CA PRO A 166 2.12 -12.62 18.41
C PRO A 166 0.64 -13.00 18.26
N ARG A 167 -0.19 -12.11 17.70
CA ARG A 167 -1.65 -12.30 17.63
C ARG A 167 -2.15 -12.71 16.25
N CYS A 168 -1.60 -12.09 15.20
CA CYS A 168 -2.09 -12.28 13.84
C CYS A 168 -0.99 -12.77 12.89
N ASP A 169 0.20 -13.05 13.40
CA ASP A 169 1.33 -13.46 12.58
C ASP A 169 1.58 -12.51 11.39
N ASP A 170 1.52 -11.21 11.68
CA ASP A 170 1.72 -10.13 10.70
C ASP A 170 0.76 -10.08 9.49
N THR A 171 -0.26 -10.92 9.46
CA THR A 171 -1.33 -10.83 8.45
C THR A 171 -2.10 -9.52 8.53
N GLY A 172 -2.11 -8.89 9.70
CA GLY A 172 -2.86 -7.66 9.98
C GLY A 172 -4.34 -7.89 10.27
N PHE A 173 -4.87 -9.07 9.95
CA PHE A 173 -6.27 -9.40 10.14
C PHE A 173 -6.56 -9.91 11.55
N CYS A 174 -7.79 -9.71 12.00
CA CYS A 174 -8.25 -10.26 13.27
C CYS A 174 -8.22 -11.79 13.19
N PRO A 175 -7.54 -12.49 14.11
CA PRO A 175 -7.43 -13.95 14.04
C PRO A 175 -8.79 -14.63 14.21
N GLU A 176 -9.74 -14.04 14.93
CA GLU A 176 -11.02 -14.70 15.25
C GLU A 176 -12.09 -14.58 14.19
N CYS A 177 -12.06 -13.52 13.38
CA CYS A 177 -13.03 -13.33 12.30
C CYS A 177 -12.37 -13.30 10.93
N THR A 178 -11.09 -13.67 10.86
CA THR A 178 -10.30 -13.77 9.63
C THR A 178 -10.36 -12.52 8.73
N GLY A 179 -10.54 -11.35 9.34
CA GLY A 179 -10.66 -10.10 8.59
C GLY A 179 -12.08 -9.67 8.19
N SER A 180 -13.10 -10.49 8.43
CA SER A 180 -14.49 -10.15 8.05
C SER A 180 -15.12 -9.10 8.98
N GLY A 181 -14.68 -9.04 10.24
CA GLY A 181 -15.33 -8.24 11.29
C GLY A 181 -16.57 -8.91 11.89
N TRP A 182 -17.00 -10.06 11.39
CA TRP A 182 -18.20 -10.76 11.81
C TRP A 182 -17.88 -12.22 12.12
N ARG A 183 -18.63 -12.84 13.04
CA ARG A 183 -18.58 -14.28 13.29
C ARG A 183 -19.96 -14.85 13.03
N VAL A 184 -20.01 -16.02 12.39
CA VAL A 184 -21.26 -16.75 12.15
C VAL A 184 -21.24 -18.00 13.01
N THR A 185 -22.21 -18.11 13.92
CA THR A 185 -22.38 -19.27 14.80
C THR A 185 -23.81 -19.75 14.65
N LEU A 186 -24.01 -21.02 14.24
CA LEU A 186 -25.34 -21.60 14.03
C LEU A 186 -26.27 -20.73 13.14
N GLY A 187 -25.71 -20.14 12.07
CA GLY A 187 -26.44 -19.25 11.16
C GLY A 187 -26.64 -17.81 11.66
N PHE A 188 -26.35 -17.51 12.93
CA PHE A 188 -26.44 -16.16 13.48
C PHE A 188 -25.15 -15.38 13.26
N ARG A 189 -25.24 -14.27 12.52
CA ARG A 189 -24.14 -13.32 12.32
C ARG A 189 -24.06 -12.35 13.48
N ARG A 190 -22.92 -12.31 14.16
CA ARG A 190 -22.63 -11.39 15.26
C ARG A 190 -21.36 -10.59 15.00
N LYS A 191 -21.31 -9.37 15.53
CA LYS A 191 -20.13 -8.51 15.46
C LYS A 191 -18.97 -9.20 16.17
N CYS A 192 -17.78 -9.21 15.57
CA CYS A 192 -16.60 -9.76 16.24
C CYS A 192 -16.17 -8.84 17.38
N GLU A 193 -16.25 -9.33 18.62
CA GLU A 193 -15.90 -8.58 19.84
C GLU A 193 -14.40 -8.30 19.91
N THR A 194 -13.60 -9.27 19.48
CA THR A 194 -12.13 -9.25 19.42
C THR A 194 -11.55 -8.07 18.65
N CYS A 195 -12.21 -7.67 17.55
CA CYS A 195 -11.81 -6.52 16.72
C CYS A 195 -12.85 -5.41 16.70
N LEU A 196 -13.91 -5.51 17.51
CA LEU A 196 -15.05 -4.61 17.52
C LEU A 196 -15.63 -4.37 16.12
N GLY A 197 -15.70 -5.41 15.29
CA GLY A 197 -16.25 -5.33 13.93
C GLY A 197 -15.31 -4.80 12.85
N HIS A 198 -14.07 -4.42 13.18
CA HIS A 198 -13.18 -3.78 12.21
C HIS A 198 -12.48 -4.78 11.28
N GLY A 199 -12.46 -6.08 11.61
CA GLY A 199 -11.69 -7.09 10.89
C GLY A 199 -10.17 -6.97 11.08
N ILE A 200 -9.69 -5.95 11.77
CA ILE A 200 -8.25 -5.67 11.93
C ILE A 200 -7.68 -6.27 13.23
N CYS A 201 -6.42 -6.65 13.19
CA CYS A 201 -5.68 -7.01 14.39
C CYS A 201 -5.44 -5.77 15.25
N LYS A 202 -6.07 -5.70 16.42
CA LYS A 202 -5.94 -4.57 17.37
C LYS A 202 -4.57 -4.50 18.06
N ARG A 203 -3.72 -5.53 17.93
CA ARG A 203 -2.38 -5.57 18.54
C ARG A 203 -1.36 -4.82 17.69
N CYS A 204 -1.19 -5.22 16.43
CA CYS A 204 -0.22 -4.60 15.54
C CYS A 204 -0.81 -3.43 14.74
N GLY A 205 -2.07 -3.52 14.30
CA GLY A 205 -2.68 -2.52 13.43
C GLY A 205 -1.98 -2.35 12.08
N VAL A 206 -1.14 -3.31 11.68
CA VAL A 206 -0.44 -3.32 10.40
C VAL A 206 -1.41 -3.87 9.37
N LEU A 207 -2.07 -3.02 8.60
CA LEU A 207 -3.04 -3.47 7.59
C LEU A 207 -2.92 -2.67 6.32
#